data_AF-A0A963K3I5-F1
#
_entry.id   AF-A0A963K3I5-F1
#
_cell.length_a   1.000
_cell.length_b   1.000
_cell.length_c   1.000
_cell.angle_alpha   90.00
_cell.angle_beta   90.00
_cell.angle_gamma   90.00
#
_symmetry.space_group_name_H-M   'P 1'
#
loop_
_entity.id
_entity.type
_entity.pdbx_description
1 polymer ?
#
loop_
_entity_poly.entity_id
_entity_poly.type
_entity_poly.pdbx_seq_one_letter_code
_entity_poly.pdbx_strand_id
1 'polypeptide(L)'
;MRPLFAILPAALLLLAACSSTPEDTLGSDEQAGGATSSVDGAYGAGGAPTELGDGSSTVIVEEDLFASGAPGSQQDFEINVGDRVFFGFDSTTLDDDARATLDRQASWLFQYPATSVTIEGHADE
;
A
#
# COMPACT_ATOMS: atom_id res chain seq x y z
N MET A 1 -58.62 -26.21 3.56
CA MET A 1 -57.72 -26.28 2.39
C MET A 1 -56.46 -25.48 2.73
N ARG A 2 -55.38 -26.16 3.11
CA ARG A 2 -53.98 -25.66 3.23
C ARG A 2 -53.20 -26.34 2.09
N PRO A 3 -52.02 -25.89 1.60
CA PRO A 3 -51.05 -24.97 2.20
C PRO A 3 -50.59 -23.89 1.17
N LEU A 4 -49.72 -22.92 1.49
CA LEU A 4 -48.29 -23.05 1.26
C LEU A 4 -47.60 -21.77 1.79
N PHE A 5 -47.11 -21.81 3.03
CA PHE A 5 -46.10 -20.85 3.50
C PHE A 5 -44.77 -21.28 2.87
N ALA A 6 -44.31 -20.51 1.89
CA ALA A 6 -43.07 -20.77 1.19
C ALA A 6 -41.95 -19.87 1.73
N ILE A 7 -41.01 -20.53 2.42
CA ILE A 7 -39.56 -20.34 2.31
C ILE A 7 -39.00 -19.05 2.94
N LEU A 8 -38.65 -19.16 4.22
CA LEU A 8 -37.64 -18.36 4.88
C LEU A 8 -36.25 -18.88 4.46
N PRO A 9 -35.37 -18.10 3.81
CA PRO A 9 -33.99 -18.51 3.63
C PRO A 9 -33.24 -18.33 4.96
N ALA A 10 -32.81 -19.46 5.52
CA ALA A 10 -31.81 -19.52 6.57
C ALA A 10 -30.48 -18.99 6.02
N ALA A 11 -30.10 -17.77 6.44
CA ALA A 11 -28.76 -17.26 6.21
C ALA A 11 -27.80 -18.00 7.13
N LEU A 12 -27.10 -18.98 6.55
CA LEU A 12 -25.98 -19.70 7.13
C LEU A 12 -24.81 -18.73 7.31
N LEU A 13 -24.52 -18.39 8.56
CA LEU A 13 -23.42 -17.53 8.97
C LEU A 13 -22.16 -18.39 9.17
N LEU A 14 -21.28 -18.44 8.17
CA LEU A 14 -19.97 -19.09 8.27
C LEU A 14 -18.90 -18.04 8.58
N LEU A 15 -18.63 -17.89 9.87
CA LEU A 15 -17.54 -17.09 10.41
C LEU A 15 -16.23 -17.87 10.27
N ALA A 16 -15.44 -17.56 9.25
CA ALA A 16 -14.07 -18.06 9.12
C ALA A 16 -13.14 -17.21 10.00
N ALA A 17 -12.90 -17.66 11.23
CA ALA A 17 -11.85 -17.13 12.09
C ALA A 17 -10.57 -17.95 11.88
N CYS A 18 -9.57 -17.35 11.20
CA CYS A 18 -8.18 -17.81 11.29
C CYS A 18 -7.42 -16.79 12.14
N SER A 19 -7.21 -17.10 13.43
CA SER A 19 -6.10 -16.53 14.20
C SER A 19 -5.07 -17.63 14.38
N SER A 20 -3.89 -17.47 13.77
CA SER A 20 -2.75 -18.36 13.97
C SER A 20 -2.17 -18.13 15.36
N THR A 21 -2.44 -19.07 16.27
CA THR A 21 -1.78 -19.19 17.57
C THR A 21 -0.40 -19.83 17.37
N PRO A 22 0.71 -19.18 17.78
CA PRO A 22 1.97 -19.89 17.94
C PRO A 22 1.86 -20.81 19.16
N GLU A 23 2.26 -22.06 18.97
CA GLU A 23 2.20 -23.11 19.97
C GLU A 23 3.29 -22.86 21.02
N ASP A 24 2.86 -22.60 22.25
CA ASP A 24 3.72 -22.55 23.44
C ASP A 24 4.36 -23.93 23.67
N THR A 25 5.61 -24.08 23.22
CA THR A 25 6.52 -25.07 23.79
C THR A 25 6.88 -24.62 25.21
N LEU A 26 6.23 -25.23 26.19
CA LEU A 26 6.62 -25.13 27.59
C LEU A 26 7.96 -25.86 27.80
N GLY A 27 9.00 -25.08 27.97
CA GLY A 27 10.29 -25.49 28.51
C GLY A 27 10.82 -24.34 29.36
N SER A 28 10.57 -24.44 30.66
CA SER A 28 11.12 -23.57 31.70
C SER A 28 12.62 -23.40 31.51
N ASP A 29 13.13 -22.17 31.65
CA ASP A 29 14.09 -21.82 32.68
C ASP A 29 14.45 -20.33 32.54
N GLU A 30 14.24 -19.60 33.63
CA GLU A 30 14.65 -18.21 33.83
C GLU A 30 16.15 -18.04 33.66
N GLN A 31 16.61 -17.02 32.92
CA GLN A 31 17.75 -16.21 33.38
C GLN A 31 17.77 -14.83 32.70
N ALA A 32 17.75 -13.82 33.57
CA ALA A 32 17.96 -12.42 33.29
C ALA A 32 19.35 -12.14 32.66
N GLY A 33 19.41 -11.06 31.86
CA GLY A 33 20.68 -10.35 31.67
C GLY A 33 20.90 -9.78 30.27
N GLY A 34 20.65 -8.49 30.12
CA GLY A 34 21.71 -7.52 29.85
C GLY A 34 22.41 -7.49 28.48
N ALA A 35 22.73 -6.24 28.13
CA ALA A 35 23.77 -5.78 27.24
C ALA A 35 23.42 -5.58 25.76
N THR A 36 23.34 -4.28 25.44
CA THR A 36 23.83 -3.64 24.23
C THR A 36 25.12 -4.29 23.71
N SER A 37 25.27 -4.46 22.41
CA SER A 37 26.60 -4.34 21.79
C SER A 37 26.49 -3.96 20.32
N SER A 38 26.88 -2.71 20.08
CA SER A 38 27.35 -2.14 18.83
C SER A 38 28.41 -3.00 18.14
N VAL A 39 28.40 -2.88 16.81
CA VAL A 39 29.48 -2.99 15.81
C VAL A 39 30.39 -4.20 15.82
N ASP A 40 30.55 -4.82 14.64
CA ASP A 40 31.88 -5.07 14.07
C ASP A 40 31.78 -5.13 12.54
N GLY A 41 32.44 -4.18 11.89
CA GLY A 41 32.67 -4.20 10.45
C GLY A 41 33.87 -5.09 10.12
N ALA A 42 33.80 -5.77 8.98
CA ALA A 42 34.92 -6.50 8.41
C ALA A 42 35.19 -6.00 6.98
N TYR A 43 36.40 -5.49 6.78
CA TYR A 43 36.98 -5.00 5.54
C TYR A 43 37.88 -6.08 4.90
N GLY A 44 37.87 -6.15 3.57
CA GLY A 44 38.90 -6.79 2.73
C GLY A 44 38.75 -8.29 2.52
N ALA A 45 39.19 -8.91 1.42
CA ALA A 45 39.79 -8.45 0.18
C ALA A 45 39.92 -9.68 -0.75
N GLY A 46 39.91 -9.44 -2.07
CA GLY A 46 40.63 -10.27 -3.04
C GLY A 46 39.88 -11.46 -3.65
N GLY A 47 39.46 -11.30 -4.91
CA GLY A 47 39.03 -12.43 -5.75
C GLY A 47 38.42 -12.00 -7.08
N ALA A 48 39.26 -11.68 -8.06
CA ALA A 48 38.94 -11.81 -9.49
C ALA A 48 40.02 -12.73 -10.08
N PRO A 49 39.82 -13.46 -11.21
CA PRO A 49 38.91 -13.08 -12.30
C PRO A 49 38.21 -14.23 -13.08
N THR A 50 37.43 -13.80 -14.08
CA THR A 50 37.05 -14.47 -15.34
C THR A 50 36.06 -15.63 -15.32
N GLU A 51 34.83 -15.34 -15.76
CA GLU A 51 34.20 -16.04 -16.89
C GLU A 51 33.39 -15.06 -17.74
N LEU A 52 33.46 -15.27 -19.05
CA LEU A 52 33.03 -14.39 -20.12
C LEU A 52 31.54 -14.56 -20.44
N GLY A 53 30.84 -13.44 -20.58
CA GLY A 53 29.84 -13.25 -21.62
C GLY A 53 28.44 -13.82 -21.40
N ASP A 54 27.60 -13.04 -20.74
CA ASP A 54 26.43 -12.51 -21.46
C ASP A 54 26.36 -11.02 -21.14
N GLY A 55 26.16 -10.21 -22.16
CA GLY A 55 26.00 -8.77 -22.04
C GLY A 55 24.70 -8.44 -21.34
N SER A 56 24.61 -8.74 -20.05
CA SER A 56 23.87 -7.89 -19.13
C SER A 56 24.59 -6.56 -19.15
N SER A 57 24.26 -5.78 -20.18
CA SER A 57 24.08 -4.36 -20.02
C SER A 57 23.11 -4.21 -18.85
N THR A 58 23.64 -4.35 -17.63
CA THR A 58 23.20 -3.52 -16.53
C THR A 58 23.62 -2.13 -16.97
N VAL A 59 22.86 -1.59 -17.92
CA VAL A 59 22.60 -0.17 -17.95
C VAL A 59 22.09 0.05 -16.54
N ILE A 60 23.00 0.48 -15.66
CA ILE A 60 22.64 1.46 -14.67
C ILE A 60 22.07 2.60 -15.49
N VAL A 61 20.78 2.47 -15.84
CA VAL A 61 19.98 3.62 -16.17
C VAL A 61 19.93 4.35 -14.85
N GLU A 62 20.93 5.19 -14.63
CA GLU A 62 20.88 6.32 -13.71
C GLU A 62 19.85 7.35 -14.23
N GLU A 63 18.75 6.88 -14.83
CA GLU A 63 17.77 7.61 -15.63
C GLU A 63 16.33 7.08 -15.40
N ASP A 64 16.07 6.31 -14.35
CA ASP A 64 14.69 5.98 -13.91
C ASP A 64 14.50 6.22 -12.41
N LEU A 65 14.96 7.38 -11.93
CA LEU A 65 14.77 7.83 -10.54
C LEU A 65 13.68 8.91 -10.41
N PHE A 66 13.00 9.21 -11.51
CA PHE A 66 11.76 9.98 -11.54
C PHE A 66 10.61 9.11 -12.02
N ALA A 67 10.52 7.89 -11.51
CA ALA A 67 9.37 7.02 -11.74
C ALA A 67 8.12 7.67 -11.11
N SER A 68 7.51 8.61 -11.84
CA SER A 68 6.06 8.76 -11.83
C SER A 68 5.54 7.33 -11.97
N GLY A 69 4.88 6.82 -10.93
CA GLY A 69 4.59 5.38 -10.85
C GLY A 69 3.89 4.85 -12.10
N ALA A 70 3.80 3.52 -12.22
CA ALA A 70 3.16 2.90 -13.36
C ALA A 70 1.82 3.58 -13.68
N PRO A 71 1.49 3.88 -14.96
CA PRO A 71 0.25 4.57 -15.31
C PRO A 71 -0.97 3.89 -14.68
N GLY A 72 -1.86 4.66 -14.05
CA GLY A 72 -3.02 4.11 -13.35
C GLY A 72 -2.74 3.56 -11.94
N SER A 73 -1.49 3.64 -11.47
CA SER A 73 -1.13 3.32 -10.08
C SER A 73 -1.48 4.47 -9.13
N GLN A 74 -1.50 4.17 -7.83
CA GLN A 74 -1.68 5.19 -6.80
C GLN A 74 -0.59 6.28 -6.87
N GLN A 75 0.66 5.89 -7.09
CA GLN A 75 1.78 6.83 -7.20
C GLN A 75 1.64 7.76 -8.43
N ASP A 76 1.10 7.25 -9.55
CA ASP A 76 0.76 8.07 -10.72
C ASP A 76 -0.31 9.11 -10.38
N PHE A 77 -1.35 8.72 -9.65
CA PHE A 77 -2.41 9.63 -9.19
C PHE A 77 -1.87 10.73 -8.26
N GLU A 78 -1.08 10.37 -7.25
CA GLU A 78 -0.54 11.33 -6.28
C GLU A 78 0.39 12.35 -6.93
N ILE A 79 1.29 11.91 -7.82
CA ILE A 79 2.28 12.79 -8.45
C ILE A 79 1.65 13.67 -9.53
N ASN A 80 0.80 13.09 -10.40
CA ASN A 80 0.34 13.78 -11.60
C ASN A 80 -0.99 14.51 -11.41
N VAL A 81 -1.81 14.11 -10.44
CA VAL A 81 -3.15 14.66 -10.22
C VAL A 81 -3.26 15.41 -8.90
N GLY A 82 -2.72 14.80 -7.84
CA GLY A 82 -2.90 15.18 -6.43
C GLY A 82 -4.05 14.40 -5.81
N ASP A 83 -3.85 13.84 -4.61
CA ASP A 83 -4.80 12.99 -3.89
C ASP A 83 -5.80 13.77 -3.02
N ARG A 84 -5.54 15.05 -2.76
CA ARG A 84 -6.32 15.88 -1.82
C ARG A 84 -7.03 17.04 -2.51
N VAL A 85 -8.21 17.32 -2.00
CA VAL A 85 -8.99 18.52 -2.34
C VAL A 85 -9.17 19.30 -1.04
N PHE A 86 -8.66 20.54 -1.02
CA PHE A 86 -8.72 21.40 0.16
C PHE A 86 -9.99 22.24 0.17
N PHE A 87 -10.44 22.56 1.38
CA PHE A 87 -11.53 23.48 1.64
C PHE A 87 -10.98 24.72 2.36
N GLY A 88 -11.68 25.85 2.23
CA GLY A 88 -11.39 27.02 3.06
C GLY A 88 -11.72 26.76 4.53
N PHE A 89 -11.16 27.59 5.42
CA PHE A 89 -11.42 27.52 6.86
C PHE A 89 -12.92 27.59 7.16
N ASP A 90 -13.41 26.63 7.96
CA ASP A 90 -14.82 26.48 8.36
C ASP A 90 -15.80 26.55 7.16
N SER A 91 -15.40 25.99 6.01
CA SER A 91 -16.18 26.06 4.77
C SER A 91 -16.33 24.70 4.12
N THR A 92 -17.48 24.49 3.50
CA THR A 92 -17.77 23.35 2.62
C THR A 92 -17.77 23.74 1.14
N THR A 93 -17.46 25.00 0.84
CA THR A 93 -17.41 25.51 -0.54
C THR A 93 -16.03 25.28 -1.13
N LEU A 94 -16.00 24.73 -2.35
CA LEU A 94 -14.78 24.58 -3.13
C LEU A 94 -14.46 25.87 -3.89
N ASP A 95 -13.24 26.38 -3.73
CA ASP A 95 -12.70 27.43 -4.60
C ASP A 95 -12.36 26.87 -6.00
N ASP A 96 -11.83 27.74 -6.85
CA ASP A 96 -11.56 27.39 -8.26
C ASP A 96 -10.41 26.38 -8.39
N ASP A 97 -9.40 26.46 -7.51
CA ASP A 97 -8.23 25.56 -7.52
C ASP A 97 -8.60 24.15 -7.02
N ALA A 98 -9.42 24.09 -5.96
CA ALA A 98 -9.96 22.85 -5.43
C ALA A 98 -10.87 22.16 -6.46
N ARG A 99 -11.74 22.92 -7.13
CA ARG A 99 -12.56 22.38 -8.25
C ARG A 99 -11.70 21.89 -9.40
N ALA A 100 -10.69 22.64 -9.81
CA ALA A 100 -9.77 22.21 -10.87
C ALA A 100 -9.03 20.92 -10.52
N THR A 101 -8.69 20.72 -9.24
CA THR A 101 -8.07 19.47 -8.77
C THR A 101 -9.06 18.30 -8.81
N LEU A 102 -10.28 18.50 -8.31
CA LEU A 102 -11.33 17.50 -8.37
C LEU A 102 -11.67 17.08 -9.82
N ASP A 103 -11.67 18.01 -10.76
CA ASP A 103 -11.90 17.73 -12.18
C ASP A 103 -10.78 16.86 -12.79
N ARG A 104 -9.52 17.09 -12.42
CA ARG A 104 -8.40 16.22 -12.83
C ARG A 104 -8.52 14.83 -12.22
N GLN A 105 -8.91 14.74 -10.95
CA GLN A 105 -9.15 13.46 -10.27
C GLN A 105 -10.26 12.65 -10.96
N ALA A 106 -11.40 13.30 -11.27
CA ALA A 106 -12.48 12.67 -12.00
C ALA A 106 -12.04 12.18 -13.39
N SER A 107 -11.29 13.02 -14.12
CA SER A 107 -10.77 12.68 -15.45
C SER A 107 -9.83 11.47 -15.41
N TRP A 108 -8.95 11.40 -14.41
CA TRP A 108 -8.04 10.27 -14.22
C TRP A 108 -8.81 8.97 -13.89
N LEU A 109 -9.84 9.04 -13.04
CA LEU A 109 -10.67 7.87 -12.74
C LEU A 109 -11.46 7.36 -13.94
N PHE A 110 -11.89 8.26 -14.84
CA PHE A 110 -12.48 7.83 -16.12
C PHE A 110 -11.48 7.14 -17.03
N GLN A 111 -10.19 7.50 -16.97
CA GLN A 111 -9.13 6.86 -17.74
C GLN A 111 -8.78 5.47 -17.20
N TYR A 112 -8.86 5.27 -15.88
CA TYR A 112 -8.51 4.02 -15.19
C TYR A 112 -9.72 3.44 -14.42
N PRO A 113 -10.73 2.89 -15.11
CA PRO A 113 -11.99 2.46 -14.49
C PRO A 113 -11.87 1.21 -13.60
N ALA A 114 -10.73 0.52 -13.62
CA ALA A 114 -10.45 -0.61 -12.74
C ALA A 114 -10.01 -0.16 -11.33
N THR A 115 -9.72 1.13 -11.13
CA THR A 115 -9.25 1.65 -9.86
C THR A 115 -10.41 1.83 -8.88
N SER A 116 -10.29 1.24 -7.69
CA SER A 116 -11.20 1.49 -6.57
C SER A 116 -10.68 2.64 -5.71
N VAL A 117 -11.55 3.55 -5.30
CA VAL A 117 -11.20 4.67 -4.42
C VAL A 117 -12.07 4.68 -3.17
N THR A 118 -11.51 5.16 -2.08
CA THR A 118 -12.20 5.48 -0.83
C THR A 118 -12.13 7.00 -0.64
N ILE A 119 -13.25 7.63 -0.30
CA ILE A 119 -13.31 9.07 -0.04
C ILE A 119 -13.44 9.28 1.46
N GLU A 120 -12.50 10.04 2.03
CA GLU A 120 -12.45 10.37 3.45
C GLU A 120 -12.37 11.88 3.65
N GLY A 121 -12.94 12.36 4.76
CA GLY A 121 -12.83 13.74 5.18
C GLY A 121 -11.93 13.85 6.40
N HIS A 122 -10.91 14.70 6.32
CA HIS A 122 -10.02 15.03 7.42
C HIS A 122 -10.05 16.55 7.61
N ALA A 123 -10.14 17.00 8.86
CA ALA A 123 -9.80 18.38 9.20
C ALA A 123 -8.28 18.44 9.44
N ASP A 124 -7.65 19.55 9.05
CA ASP A 124 -6.31 19.86 9.53
C ASP A 124 -6.34 20.14 11.04
N GLU A 125 -5.22 19.90 11.72
CA GLU A 125 -5.03 20.18 13.16
C GLU A 125 -3.95 21.26 13.34
#